data_AF-L0RG53-F1
#
_entry.id   AF-L0RG53-F1
#
_cell.length_a   1.000
_cell.length_b   1.000
_cell.length_c   1.000
_cell.angle_alpha   90.00
_cell.angle_beta   90.00
_cell.angle_gamma   90.00
#
_symmetry.space_group_name_H-M   'P 1'
#
loop_
_entity.id
_entity.type
_entity.pdbx_description
1 polymer ?
#
loop_
_entity_poly.entity_id
_entity_poly.type
_entity_poly.pdbx_seq_one_letter_code
_entity_poly.pdbx_strand_id
1 'polypeptide(L)'
;MKKILIALLLSSFLIGGCKNKNEEPGIIARVNGKPVYLTQLDYKYDLMHDGSEGFVPSVKQVRDEYGQILGDIIVQELVSQELEQRDIPVSDKEMKEAEDEVRSDYPDDAFEQILIEEYIDLNAWRSQLKYQIAMDKFYQQILRPEIKIDYKEAEEYYRTHLSDFYIPAGSSFVMVKGLSKDLVLKGVELYRKGLSPAAISGKLRKVSVREIWIRNDQVPASWKPFVKDLDPGKATPVINQQKEVICLILKEKKEATLLTPLQAYPMVEKVLLERKLKDKFELWLKNKLQNSTIKISKELLPEVKKNALEPEKKVNAQVN
;
A
#
# COMPACT_ATOMS: atom_id res chain seq x y z
N MET A 1 73.43 -49.83 8.30
CA MET A 1 74.31 -48.75 7.77
C MET A 1 74.02 -48.57 6.28
N LYS A 2 74.06 -47.30 5.79
CA LYS A 2 73.67 -46.75 4.46
C LYS A 2 72.19 -46.30 4.38
N LYS A 3 71.85 -45.07 4.80
CA LYS A 3 71.95 -43.75 4.10
C LYS A 3 71.02 -43.71 2.86
N ILE A 4 69.82 -43.12 2.93
CA ILE A 4 69.45 -41.68 2.88
C ILE A 4 69.57 -41.07 1.46
N LEU A 5 68.43 -40.51 1.01
CA LEU A 5 68.15 -39.55 -0.08
C LEU A 5 68.26 -40.01 -1.55
N ILE A 6 67.15 -39.92 -2.28
CA ILE A 6 66.85 -38.80 -3.21
C ILE A 6 65.35 -38.84 -3.57
N ALA A 7 64.69 -37.71 -3.34
CA ALA A 7 63.33 -37.41 -3.75
C ALA A 7 63.27 -37.14 -5.27
N LEU A 8 62.21 -37.60 -5.93
CA LEU A 8 61.72 -36.93 -7.14
C LEU A 8 60.21 -37.18 -7.32
N LEU A 9 59.46 -36.09 -7.16
CA LEU A 9 58.22 -35.77 -7.86
C LEU A 9 57.23 -36.92 -8.15
N LEU A 10 56.23 -37.06 -7.29
CA LEU A 10 54.86 -37.28 -7.78
C LEU A 10 53.90 -36.42 -6.96
N SER A 11 53.88 -35.14 -7.35
CA SER A 11 52.80 -34.20 -7.11
C SER A 11 51.49 -34.76 -7.69
N SER A 12 50.80 -35.61 -6.94
CA SER A 12 49.35 -35.80 -7.13
C SER A 12 48.65 -34.64 -6.43
N PHE A 13 48.52 -33.60 -7.25
CA PHE A 13 47.73 -32.41 -7.04
C PHE A 13 46.25 -32.87 -6.87
N LEU A 14 45.85 -33.15 -5.63
CA LEU A 14 44.44 -33.16 -5.25
C LEU A 14 43.96 -31.71 -5.27
N ILE A 15 43.76 -31.16 -6.47
CA ILE A 15 42.86 -30.03 -6.63
C ILE A 15 41.48 -30.59 -6.35
N GLY A 16 41.05 -30.49 -5.09
CA GLY A 16 39.64 -30.29 -4.80
C GLY A 16 39.24 -28.99 -5.48
N GLY A 17 38.90 -29.09 -6.77
CA GLY A 17 38.25 -28.01 -7.48
C GLY A 17 36.95 -27.79 -6.74
N CYS A 18 36.88 -26.73 -5.93
CA CYS A 18 35.62 -26.14 -5.53
C CYS A 18 34.88 -25.85 -6.83
N LYS A 19 34.00 -26.77 -7.20
CA LYS A 19 33.01 -26.58 -8.24
C LYS A 19 32.16 -25.44 -7.72
N ASN A 20 32.49 -24.20 -8.11
CA ASN A 20 31.60 -23.07 -7.97
C ASN A 20 30.29 -23.56 -8.54
N LYS A 21 29.34 -23.79 -7.65
CA LYS A 21 28.04 -24.34 -7.97
C LYS A 21 27.38 -23.23 -8.78
N ASN A 22 27.48 -23.36 -10.11
CA ASN A 22 27.01 -22.43 -11.13
C ASN A 22 25.80 -21.65 -10.61
N GLU A 23 25.95 -20.33 -10.46
CA GLU A 23 24.81 -19.45 -10.42
C GLU A 23 24.08 -19.67 -11.76
N GLU A 24 22.94 -20.35 -11.71
CA GLU A 24 22.14 -20.59 -12.91
C GLU A 24 21.78 -19.22 -13.51
N PRO A 25 21.92 -19.02 -14.83
CA PRO A 25 21.71 -17.72 -15.45
C PRO A 25 20.37 -17.11 -15.05
N GLY A 26 20.39 -15.85 -14.61
CA GLY A 26 19.20 -15.09 -14.26
C GLY A 26 18.66 -15.28 -12.84
N ILE A 27 19.31 -16.06 -11.97
CA ILE A 27 18.91 -16.15 -10.55
C ILE A 27 19.67 -15.11 -9.72
N ILE A 28 18.93 -14.21 -9.07
CA ILE A 28 19.49 -13.11 -8.28
C ILE A 28 19.41 -13.34 -6.78
N ALA A 29 18.50 -14.21 -6.33
CA ALA A 29 18.45 -14.65 -4.94
C ALA A 29 17.86 -16.06 -4.80
N ARG A 30 18.03 -16.66 -3.62
CA ARG A 30 17.32 -17.87 -3.20
C ARG A 30 16.78 -17.71 -1.80
N VAL A 31 15.49 -18.04 -1.61
CA VAL A 31 14.80 -18.02 -0.31
C VAL A 31 14.47 -19.46 0.06
N ASN A 32 15.16 -20.00 1.07
CA ASN A 32 15.05 -21.41 1.49
C ASN A 32 15.25 -22.40 0.33
N GLY A 33 16.13 -22.04 -0.62
CA GLY A 33 16.45 -22.84 -1.80
C GLY A 33 15.63 -22.49 -3.05
N LYS A 34 14.45 -21.87 -2.91
CA LYS A 34 13.62 -21.45 -4.04
C LYS A 34 14.24 -20.26 -4.75
N PRO A 35 14.38 -20.30 -6.09
CA PRO A 35 15.03 -19.23 -6.85
C PRO A 35 14.14 -17.99 -7.02
N VAL A 36 14.78 -16.82 -6.96
CA VAL A 36 14.24 -15.52 -7.37
C VAL A 36 14.99 -15.08 -8.62
N TYR A 37 14.25 -14.78 -9.68
CA TYR A 37 14.82 -14.49 -11.00
C TYR A 37 14.92 -12.98 -11.25
N LEU A 38 15.91 -12.57 -12.02
CA LEU A 38 16.11 -11.18 -12.47
C LEU A 38 14.86 -10.66 -13.18
N THR A 39 14.25 -11.48 -14.03
CA THR A 39 13.02 -11.13 -14.77
C THR A 39 11.85 -10.76 -13.85
N GLN A 40 11.76 -11.32 -12.64
CA GLN A 40 10.72 -10.96 -11.66
C GLN A 40 10.98 -9.58 -11.06
N LEU A 41 12.26 -9.24 -10.89
CA LEU A 41 12.67 -7.93 -10.41
C LEU A 41 12.43 -6.88 -11.50
N ASP A 42 12.92 -7.14 -12.72
CA ASP A 42 12.76 -6.25 -13.87
C ASP A 42 11.28 -5.93 -14.12
N TYR A 43 10.41 -6.96 -14.13
CA TYR A 43 8.97 -6.78 -14.30
C TYR A 43 8.36 -5.83 -13.25
N LYS A 44 8.75 -5.95 -11.97
CA LYS A 44 8.28 -5.06 -10.92
C LYS A 44 8.84 -3.65 -11.05
N TYR A 45 10.09 -3.53 -11.49
CA TYR A 45 10.74 -2.26 -11.72
C TYR A 45 10.04 -1.48 -12.84
N ASP A 46 9.75 -2.16 -13.95
CA ASP A 46 9.05 -1.59 -15.10
C ASP A 46 7.65 -1.13 -14.70
N LEU A 47 6.90 -1.95 -13.94
CA LEU A 47 5.56 -1.57 -13.44
C LEU A 47 5.57 -0.34 -12.54
N MET A 48 6.63 -0.13 -11.75
CA MET A 48 6.77 1.07 -10.89
C MET A 48 7.09 2.34 -11.70
N HIS A 49 7.68 2.18 -12.88
CA HIS A 49 8.13 3.27 -13.74
C HIS A 49 7.28 3.43 -15.00
N ASP A 50 6.19 2.69 -15.10
CA ASP A 50 5.26 2.83 -16.21
C ASP A 50 4.66 4.25 -16.23
N GLY A 51 4.64 4.87 -17.42
CA GLY A 51 4.26 6.27 -17.60
C GLY A 51 5.29 7.32 -17.15
N SER A 52 6.52 6.94 -16.76
CA SER A 52 7.59 7.88 -16.37
C SER A 52 8.44 8.42 -17.54
N GLU A 53 7.79 8.83 -18.63
CA GLU A 53 8.49 9.34 -19.81
C GLU A 53 9.39 10.55 -19.46
N GLY A 54 10.69 10.44 -19.79
CA GLY A 54 11.68 11.49 -19.60
C GLY A 54 12.44 11.48 -18.26
N PHE A 55 12.14 10.54 -17.36
CA PHE A 55 12.93 10.32 -16.15
C PHE A 55 14.14 9.43 -16.45
N VAL A 56 15.35 9.94 -16.14
CA VAL A 56 16.59 9.15 -16.24
C VAL A 56 17.15 8.98 -14.84
N PRO A 57 16.96 7.82 -14.19
CA PRO A 57 17.47 7.57 -12.86
C PRO A 57 19.00 7.49 -12.86
N SER A 58 19.62 7.93 -11.76
CA SER A 58 21.04 7.64 -11.52
C SER A 58 21.24 6.15 -11.20
N VAL A 59 22.44 5.62 -11.46
CA VAL A 59 22.80 4.22 -11.13
C VAL A 59 22.55 3.90 -9.66
N LYS A 60 22.77 4.87 -8.76
CA LYS A 60 22.50 4.69 -7.34
C LYS A 60 21.00 4.52 -7.06
N GLN A 61 20.14 5.33 -7.69
CA GLN A 61 18.69 5.21 -7.54
C GLN A 61 18.18 3.84 -8.03
N VAL A 62 18.61 3.42 -9.22
CA VAL A 62 18.26 2.09 -9.75
C VAL A 62 18.68 0.99 -8.79
N ARG A 63 19.90 1.06 -8.24
CA ARG A 63 20.39 0.08 -7.26
C ARG A 63 19.56 0.07 -5.98
N ASP A 64 19.23 1.24 -5.44
CA ASP A 64 18.43 1.37 -4.22
C ASP A 64 17.00 0.81 -4.44
N GLU A 65 16.38 1.10 -5.58
CA GLU A 65 15.05 0.59 -5.99
C GLU A 65 15.07 -0.93 -6.22
N TYR A 66 16.07 -1.45 -6.93
CA TYR A 66 16.26 -2.89 -7.12
C TYR A 66 16.40 -3.62 -5.78
N GLY A 67 17.13 -3.01 -4.83
CA GLY A 67 17.28 -3.55 -3.48
C GLY A 67 15.94 -3.62 -2.72
N GLN A 68 15.10 -2.59 -2.85
CA GLN A 68 13.75 -2.56 -2.26
C GLN A 68 12.84 -3.63 -2.89
N ILE A 69 12.78 -3.67 -4.22
CA ILE A 69 11.97 -4.65 -4.97
C ILE A 69 12.38 -6.08 -4.62
N LEU A 70 13.69 -6.35 -4.56
CA LEU A 70 14.20 -7.66 -4.14
C LEU A 70 13.77 -7.99 -2.71
N GLY A 71 13.85 -7.02 -1.79
CA GLY A 71 13.35 -7.17 -0.42
C GLY A 71 11.87 -7.59 -0.39
N ASP A 72 11.03 -6.92 -1.18
CA ASP A 72 9.61 -7.23 -1.27
C ASP A 72 9.34 -8.61 -1.86
N ILE A 73 10.08 -9.02 -2.90
CA ILE A 73 9.96 -10.37 -3.47
C ILE A 73 10.35 -11.43 -2.41
N ILE A 74 11.43 -11.20 -1.66
CA ILE A 74 11.85 -12.10 -0.59
C ILE A 74 10.75 -12.22 0.49
N VAL A 75 10.15 -11.10 0.89
CA VAL A 75 9.06 -11.09 1.88
C VAL A 75 7.84 -11.86 1.35
N GLN A 76 7.41 -11.61 0.12
CA GLN A 76 6.30 -12.33 -0.52
C GLN A 76 6.54 -13.84 -0.57
N GLU A 77 7.79 -14.24 -0.85
CA GLU A 77 8.17 -15.64 -0.86
C GLU A 77 8.13 -16.28 0.54
N LEU A 78 8.64 -15.58 1.56
CA LEU A 78 8.55 -16.04 2.94
C LEU A 78 7.11 -16.19 3.43
N VAL A 79 6.23 -15.26 3.05
CA VAL A 79 4.79 -15.34 3.35
C VAL A 79 4.16 -16.57 2.68
N SER A 80 4.47 -16.79 1.40
CA SER A 80 3.94 -17.95 0.65
C SER A 80 4.37 -19.26 1.32
N GLN A 81 5.64 -19.38 1.71
CA GLN A 81 6.17 -20.55 2.42
C GLN A 81 5.56 -20.73 3.81
N GLU A 82 5.25 -19.65 4.54
CA GLU A 82 4.57 -19.75 5.83
C GLU A 82 3.13 -20.26 5.67
N LEU A 83 2.41 -19.83 4.63
CA LEU A 83 1.08 -20.36 4.32
C LEU A 83 1.13 -21.84 3.95
N GLU A 84 2.10 -22.26 3.15
CA GLU A 84 2.35 -23.66 2.83
C GLU A 84 2.66 -24.48 4.10
N GLN A 85 3.50 -23.97 5.01
CA GLN A 85 3.83 -24.61 6.28
C GLN A 85 2.64 -24.77 7.23
N ARG A 86 1.59 -23.98 7.05
CA ARG A 86 0.34 -24.04 7.83
C ARG A 86 -0.81 -24.71 7.09
N ASP A 87 -0.51 -25.40 5.98
CA ASP A 87 -1.49 -26.11 5.15
C ASP A 87 -2.63 -25.22 4.62
N ILE A 88 -2.36 -23.92 4.41
CA ILE A 88 -3.31 -22.94 3.88
C ILE A 88 -2.74 -22.14 2.69
N PRO A 89 -2.12 -22.79 1.68
CA PRO A 89 -1.63 -22.09 0.49
C PRO A 89 -2.77 -21.40 -0.28
N VAL A 90 -2.42 -20.49 -1.19
CA VAL A 90 -3.38 -19.96 -2.17
C VAL A 90 -3.79 -21.09 -3.11
N SER A 91 -5.07 -21.45 -3.09
CA SER A 91 -5.64 -22.51 -3.91
C SER A 91 -5.97 -22.02 -5.33
N ASP A 92 -6.07 -22.96 -6.28
CA ASP A 92 -6.47 -22.64 -7.66
C ASP A 92 -7.88 -22.04 -7.73
N LYS A 93 -8.75 -22.43 -6.80
CA LYS A 93 -10.09 -21.87 -6.66
C LYS A 93 -10.03 -20.38 -6.29
N GLU A 94 -9.26 -20.03 -5.26
CA GLU A 94 -9.07 -18.63 -4.83
C GLU A 94 -8.44 -17.79 -5.95
N MET A 95 -7.47 -18.36 -6.68
CA MET A 95 -6.89 -17.71 -7.86
C MET A 95 -7.94 -17.42 -8.92
N LYS A 96 -8.79 -18.40 -9.24
CA LYS A 96 -9.83 -18.24 -10.24
C LYS A 96 -10.88 -17.22 -9.81
N GLU A 97 -11.34 -17.28 -8.57
CA GLU A 97 -12.36 -16.36 -8.04
C GLU A 97 -11.84 -14.92 -8.07
N ALA A 98 -10.60 -14.68 -7.64
CA ALA A 98 -10.00 -13.36 -7.67
C ALA A 98 -9.74 -12.85 -9.10
N GLU A 99 -9.33 -13.74 -10.02
CA GLU A 99 -9.17 -13.36 -11.43
C GLU A 99 -10.52 -13.02 -12.07
N ASP A 100 -11.56 -13.82 -11.82
CA ASP A 100 -12.92 -13.56 -12.32
C ASP A 100 -13.49 -12.25 -11.74
N GLU A 101 -13.21 -11.94 -10.46
CA GLU A 101 -13.60 -10.68 -9.82
C GLU A 101 -12.95 -9.48 -10.53
N VAL A 102 -11.63 -9.49 -10.73
CA VAL A 102 -10.94 -8.41 -11.45
C VAL A 102 -11.49 -8.27 -12.87
N ARG A 103 -11.72 -9.38 -13.58
CA ARG A 103 -12.27 -9.37 -14.94
C ARG A 103 -13.68 -8.77 -14.99
N SER A 104 -14.48 -8.94 -13.93
CA SER A 104 -15.86 -8.44 -13.89
C SER A 104 -15.96 -6.90 -13.89
N ASP A 105 -14.88 -6.20 -13.54
CA ASP A 105 -14.80 -4.74 -13.60
C ASP A 105 -14.56 -4.22 -15.03
N TYR A 106 -14.29 -5.10 -15.99
CA TYR A 106 -14.02 -4.76 -17.38
C TYR A 106 -15.11 -5.31 -18.31
N PRO A 107 -15.66 -4.49 -19.23
CA PRO A 107 -16.61 -4.97 -20.22
C PRO A 107 -15.91 -5.79 -21.32
N ASP A 108 -16.60 -6.82 -21.80
CA ASP A 108 -16.18 -7.64 -22.95
C ASP A 108 -14.74 -8.19 -22.82
N ASP A 109 -13.86 -7.87 -23.75
CA ASP A 109 -12.45 -8.26 -23.82
C ASP A 109 -11.48 -7.12 -23.40
N ALA A 110 -11.99 -6.07 -22.74
CA ALA A 110 -11.19 -4.91 -22.36
C ALA A 110 -10.04 -5.25 -21.41
N PHE A 111 -10.18 -6.29 -20.58
CA PHE A 111 -9.10 -6.75 -19.70
C PHE A 111 -7.90 -7.24 -20.50
N GLU A 112 -8.12 -8.13 -21.48
CA GLU A 112 -7.08 -8.61 -22.40
C GLU A 112 -6.45 -7.47 -23.19
N GLN A 113 -7.26 -6.54 -23.68
CA GLN A 113 -6.78 -5.39 -24.45
C GLN A 113 -5.83 -4.53 -23.63
N ILE A 114 -6.18 -4.22 -22.38
CA ILE A 114 -5.31 -3.44 -21.47
C ILE A 114 -4.00 -4.17 -21.20
N LEU A 115 -4.02 -5.49 -20.96
CA LEU A 115 -2.77 -6.23 -20.77
C LEU A 115 -1.86 -6.15 -22.00
N ILE A 116 -2.44 -6.14 -23.21
CA ILE A 116 -1.68 -6.00 -24.46
C ILE A 116 -1.15 -4.57 -24.61
N GLU A 117 -1.99 -3.56 -24.38
CA GLU A 117 -1.63 -2.14 -24.50
C GLU A 117 -0.50 -1.76 -23.53
N GLU A 118 -0.55 -2.27 -22.30
CA GLU A 118 0.45 -2.02 -21.25
C GLU A 118 1.61 -3.04 -21.27
N TYR A 119 1.68 -3.92 -22.29
CA TYR A 119 2.73 -4.95 -22.45
C TYR A 119 2.90 -5.88 -21.23
N ILE A 120 1.80 -6.16 -20.52
CA ILE A 120 1.78 -7.00 -19.32
C ILE A 120 1.58 -8.48 -19.70
N ASP A 121 2.53 -9.34 -19.34
CA ASP A 121 2.37 -10.78 -19.46
C ASP A 121 1.32 -11.31 -18.48
N LEU A 122 0.35 -12.09 -18.99
CA LEU A 122 -0.75 -12.63 -18.19
C LEU A 122 -0.27 -13.54 -17.04
N ASN A 123 0.80 -14.30 -17.21
CA ASN A 123 1.32 -15.16 -16.15
C ASN A 123 2.07 -14.36 -15.07
N ALA A 124 2.76 -13.29 -15.46
CA ALA A 124 3.35 -12.34 -14.53
C ALA A 124 2.26 -11.63 -13.72
N TRP A 125 1.18 -11.18 -14.38
CA TRP A 125 0.01 -10.61 -13.72
C TRP A 125 -0.64 -11.59 -12.73
N ARG A 126 -0.90 -12.83 -13.15
CA ARG A 126 -1.42 -13.89 -12.25
C ARG A 126 -0.51 -14.17 -11.07
N SER A 127 0.81 -14.10 -11.26
CA SER A 127 1.78 -14.27 -10.18
C SER A 127 1.67 -13.15 -9.16
N GLN A 128 1.50 -11.90 -9.61
CA GLN A 128 1.27 -10.76 -8.73
C GLN A 128 -0.06 -10.87 -7.97
N LEU A 129 -1.13 -11.28 -8.65
CA LEU A 129 -2.42 -11.56 -8.01
C LEU A 129 -2.29 -12.63 -6.93
N LYS A 130 -1.54 -13.71 -7.20
CA LYS A 130 -1.28 -14.76 -6.22
C LYS A 130 -0.57 -14.23 -4.97
N TYR A 131 0.42 -13.35 -5.13
CA TYR A 131 1.11 -12.74 -4.00
C TYR A 131 0.21 -11.81 -3.19
N GLN A 132 -0.69 -11.08 -3.84
CA GLN A 132 -1.68 -10.25 -3.15
C GLN A 132 -2.61 -11.12 -2.29
N ILE A 133 -3.20 -12.17 -2.87
CA ILE A 133 -4.06 -13.12 -2.14
C ILE A 133 -3.29 -13.77 -0.98
N ALA A 134 -2.03 -14.18 -1.21
CA ALA A 134 -1.19 -14.74 -0.16
C ALA A 134 -0.99 -13.75 1.00
N MET A 135 -0.68 -12.50 0.70
CA MET A 135 -0.49 -11.47 1.73
C MET A 135 -1.79 -11.21 2.51
N ASP A 136 -2.92 -11.12 1.84
CA ASP A 136 -4.23 -10.94 2.48
C ASP A 136 -4.58 -12.13 3.37
N LYS A 137 -4.38 -13.36 2.89
CA LYS A 137 -4.54 -14.58 3.72
C LYS A 137 -3.64 -14.57 4.93
N PHE A 138 -2.38 -14.17 4.76
CA PHE A 138 -1.43 -14.09 5.86
C PHE A 138 -1.88 -13.08 6.93
N TYR A 139 -2.30 -11.88 6.54
CA TYR A 139 -2.84 -10.90 7.47
C TYR A 139 -4.11 -11.41 8.18
N GLN A 140 -5.07 -11.98 7.45
CA GLN A 140 -6.38 -12.34 8.00
C GLN A 140 -6.36 -13.63 8.81
N GLN A 141 -5.59 -14.64 8.41
CA GLN A 141 -5.65 -15.97 9.01
C GLN A 141 -4.50 -16.24 9.99
N ILE A 142 -3.39 -15.51 9.90
CA ILE A 142 -2.22 -15.70 10.78
C ILE A 142 -2.05 -14.51 11.72
N LEU A 143 -1.93 -13.29 11.22
CA LEU A 143 -1.64 -12.14 12.08
C LEU A 143 -2.85 -11.63 12.87
N ARG A 144 -3.99 -11.43 12.20
CA ARG A 144 -5.20 -10.87 12.80
C ARG A 144 -5.73 -11.66 14.00
N PRO A 145 -5.75 -13.02 13.99
CA PRO A 145 -6.23 -13.81 15.14
C PRO A 145 -5.35 -13.70 16.38
N GLU A 146 -4.07 -13.35 16.23
CA GLU A 146 -3.16 -13.13 17.37
C GLU A 146 -3.37 -11.77 18.05
N ILE A 147 -4.17 -10.89 17.46
CA ILE A 147 -4.35 -9.51 17.94
C ILE A 147 -5.62 -9.42 18.76
N LYS A 148 -5.45 -8.98 20.01
CA LYS A 148 -6.51 -8.57 20.91
C LYS A 148 -6.34 -7.09 21.23
N ILE A 149 -7.45 -6.37 21.22
CA ILE A 149 -7.51 -4.98 21.65
C ILE A 149 -8.16 -4.94 23.03
N ASP A 150 -7.38 -4.55 24.04
CA ASP A 150 -7.88 -4.41 25.41
C ASP A 150 -8.67 -3.08 25.54
N TYR A 151 -9.69 -3.06 26.39
CA TYR A 151 -10.45 -1.84 26.62
C TYR A 151 -9.58 -0.76 27.27
N LYS A 152 -8.63 -1.15 28.12
CA LYS A 152 -7.71 -0.22 28.81
C LYS A 152 -6.79 0.50 27.83
N GLU A 153 -6.27 -0.20 26.82
CA GLU A 153 -5.43 0.43 25.81
C GLU A 153 -6.24 1.34 24.89
N ALA A 154 -7.49 0.99 24.58
CA ALA A 154 -8.38 1.86 23.81
C ALA A 154 -8.72 3.14 24.58
N GLU A 155 -9.02 3.01 25.87
CA GLU A 155 -9.25 4.15 26.77
C GLU A 155 -8.01 5.04 26.88
N GLU A 156 -6.83 4.44 27.08
CA GLU A 156 -5.58 5.19 27.17
C GLU A 156 -5.22 5.89 25.86
N TYR A 157 -5.44 5.22 24.72
CA TYR A 157 -5.24 5.84 23.40
C TYR A 157 -6.15 7.05 23.24
N TYR A 158 -7.45 6.91 23.54
CA TYR A 158 -8.40 8.02 23.50
C TYR A 158 -7.96 9.18 24.39
N ARG A 159 -7.59 8.91 25.65
CA ARG A 159 -7.17 9.92 26.64
C ARG A 159 -5.92 10.69 26.22
N THR A 160 -4.99 10.02 25.53
CA THR A 160 -3.72 10.63 25.08
C THR A 160 -3.82 11.29 23.71
N HIS A 161 -4.90 11.05 22.95
CA HIS A 161 -5.09 11.54 21.58
C HIS A 161 -6.43 12.30 21.41
N LEU A 162 -6.88 13.04 22.43
CA LEU A 162 -8.17 13.76 22.41
C LEU A 162 -8.33 14.70 21.20
N SER A 163 -7.23 15.25 20.69
CA SER A 163 -7.23 16.09 19.49
C SER A 163 -7.78 15.37 18.25
N ASP A 164 -7.53 14.06 18.14
CA ASP A 164 -7.91 13.26 16.97
C ASP A 164 -9.43 13.00 16.94
N PHE A 165 -10.08 13.17 18.09
CA PHE A 165 -11.51 12.98 18.30
C PHE A 165 -12.28 14.29 18.42
N TYR A 166 -11.60 15.43 18.25
CA TYR A 166 -12.22 16.74 18.23
C TYR A 166 -12.86 16.99 16.87
N ILE A 167 -14.16 17.20 16.86
CA ILE A 167 -14.92 17.63 15.68
C ILE A 167 -15.06 19.15 15.75
N PRO A 168 -14.42 19.91 14.85
CA PRO A 168 -14.56 21.36 14.81
C PRO A 168 -15.99 21.76 14.46
N ALA A 169 -16.42 22.92 14.97
CA ALA A 169 -17.69 23.52 14.62
C ALA A 169 -17.80 23.71 13.09
N GLY A 170 -18.96 23.40 12.55
CA GLY A 170 -19.18 23.44 11.12
C GLY A 170 -20.65 23.37 10.74
N SER A 171 -20.89 23.35 9.45
CA SER A 171 -22.23 23.36 8.88
C SER A 171 -22.32 22.36 7.74
N SER A 172 -23.43 21.61 7.70
CA SER A 172 -23.79 20.76 6.58
C SER A 172 -24.65 21.56 5.61
N PHE A 173 -24.27 21.58 4.35
CA PHE A 173 -25.01 22.23 3.28
C PHE A 173 -25.38 21.24 2.18
N VAL A 174 -26.48 21.51 1.50
CA VAL A 174 -26.73 20.99 0.16
C VAL A 174 -26.29 22.06 -0.81
N MET A 175 -25.27 21.75 -1.59
CA MET A 175 -24.78 22.62 -2.65
C MET A 175 -25.49 22.27 -3.95
N VAL A 176 -26.19 23.24 -4.50
CA VAL A 176 -26.75 23.20 -5.86
C VAL A 176 -25.85 24.06 -6.74
N LYS A 177 -25.24 23.46 -7.75
CA LYS A 177 -24.24 24.11 -8.61
C LYS A 177 -24.60 23.94 -10.08
N GLY A 178 -24.43 24.98 -10.89
CA GLY A 178 -24.72 24.92 -12.33
C GLY A 178 -24.23 26.15 -13.11
N LEU A 179 -24.54 26.20 -14.40
CA LEU A 179 -24.07 27.27 -15.32
C LEU A 179 -25.01 28.48 -15.39
N SER A 180 -26.24 28.37 -14.88
CA SER A 180 -27.24 29.44 -14.93
C SER A 180 -27.97 29.57 -13.61
N LYS A 181 -28.27 30.82 -13.22
CA LYS A 181 -29.04 31.18 -12.03
C LYS A 181 -30.38 30.47 -11.99
N ASP A 182 -31.10 30.43 -13.10
CA ASP A 182 -32.45 29.85 -13.17
C ASP A 182 -32.43 28.33 -12.97
N LEU A 183 -31.41 27.67 -13.52
CA LEU A 183 -31.24 26.22 -13.35
C LEU A 183 -30.92 25.86 -11.90
N VAL A 184 -30.05 26.63 -11.24
CA VAL A 184 -29.73 26.44 -9.83
C VAL A 184 -30.95 26.68 -8.95
N LEU A 185 -31.72 27.75 -9.19
CA LEU A 185 -32.96 28.01 -8.44
C LEU A 185 -34.00 26.91 -8.62
N LYS A 186 -34.14 26.38 -9.85
CA LYS A 186 -35.00 25.21 -10.11
C LYS A 186 -34.52 23.97 -9.36
N GLY A 187 -33.21 23.74 -9.29
CA GLY A 187 -32.61 22.66 -8.49
C GLY A 187 -32.93 22.80 -6.99
N VAL A 188 -32.82 24.00 -6.44
CA VAL A 188 -33.18 24.31 -5.05
C VAL A 188 -34.67 24.06 -4.80
N GLU A 189 -35.55 24.44 -5.72
CA GLU A 189 -36.99 24.20 -5.61
C GLU A 189 -37.31 22.70 -5.60
N LEU A 190 -36.70 21.92 -6.48
CA LEU A 190 -36.86 20.47 -6.52
C LEU A 190 -36.36 19.80 -5.23
N TYR A 191 -35.23 20.26 -4.68
CA TYR A 191 -34.74 19.78 -3.40
C TYR A 191 -35.72 20.07 -2.26
N ARG A 192 -36.27 21.29 -2.21
CA ARG A 192 -37.31 21.66 -1.22
C ARG A 192 -38.59 20.85 -1.37
N LYS A 193 -38.90 20.35 -2.57
CA LYS A 193 -40.01 19.42 -2.84
C LYS A 193 -39.70 17.97 -2.42
N GLY A 194 -38.53 17.69 -1.83
CA GLY A 194 -38.15 16.39 -1.30
C GLY A 194 -37.47 15.46 -2.31
N LEU A 195 -37.06 15.95 -3.48
CA LEU A 195 -36.31 15.12 -4.42
C LEU A 195 -34.88 14.91 -3.92
N SER A 196 -34.37 13.69 -4.10
CA SER A 196 -32.99 13.36 -3.75
C SER A 196 -31.99 14.09 -4.67
N PRO A 197 -30.76 14.36 -4.21
CA PRO A 197 -29.71 14.96 -5.03
C PRO A 197 -29.48 14.25 -6.38
N ALA A 198 -29.54 12.91 -6.38
CA ALA A 198 -29.42 12.09 -7.59
C ALA A 198 -30.59 12.32 -8.57
N ALA A 199 -31.84 12.37 -8.08
CA ALA A 199 -33.01 12.62 -8.91
C ALA A 199 -33.01 14.02 -9.53
N ILE A 200 -32.52 15.03 -8.80
CA ILE A 200 -32.42 16.41 -9.31
C ILE A 200 -31.38 16.48 -10.41
N SER A 201 -30.21 15.88 -10.18
CA SER A 201 -29.11 15.86 -11.17
C SER A 201 -29.52 15.12 -12.45
N GLY A 202 -30.30 14.04 -12.35
CA GLY A 202 -30.88 13.35 -13.51
C GLY A 202 -31.89 14.18 -14.29
N LYS A 203 -32.72 14.98 -13.62
CA LYS A 203 -33.71 15.87 -14.26
C LYS A 203 -33.08 17.15 -14.84
N LEU A 204 -32.03 17.66 -14.23
CA LEU A 204 -31.36 18.90 -14.62
C LEU A 204 -29.89 18.59 -14.99
N ARG A 205 -29.66 18.10 -16.21
CA ARG A 205 -28.32 17.64 -16.69
C ARG A 205 -27.16 18.63 -16.51
N LYS A 206 -27.43 19.93 -16.37
CA LYS A 206 -26.42 21.00 -16.17
C LYS A 206 -26.36 21.50 -14.72
N VAL A 207 -26.93 20.73 -13.78
CA VAL A 207 -26.96 21.04 -12.34
C VAL A 207 -26.45 19.83 -11.57
N SER A 208 -25.50 20.07 -10.67
CA SER A 208 -25.09 19.08 -9.68
C SER A 208 -25.65 19.45 -8.31
N VAL A 209 -26.11 18.44 -7.58
CA VAL A 209 -26.56 18.58 -6.20
C VAL A 209 -25.77 17.62 -5.33
N ARG A 210 -25.12 18.12 -4.29
CA ARG A 210 -24.33 17.32 -3.35
C ARG A 210 -24.45 17.84 -1.93
N GLU A 211 -24.37 16.94 -0.97
CA GLU A 211 -24.19 17.32 0.43
C GLU A 211 -22.70 17.54 0.71
N ILE A 212 -22.41 18.58 1.49
CA ILE A 212 -21.06 18.98 1.87
C ILE A 212 -21.02 19.41 3.33
N TRP A 213 -19.98 18.98 4.05
CA TRP A 213 -19.64 19.49 5.37
C TRP A 213 -18.54 20.55 5.24
N ILE A 214 -18.70 21.70 5.88
CA ILE A 214 -17.68 22.76 5.91
C ILE A 214 -17.46 23.20 7.35
N ARG A 215 -16.20 23.19 7.80
CA ARG A 215 -15.81 23.77 9.08
C ARG A 215 -15.95 25.29 9.05
N ASN A 216 -16.33 25.90 10.16
CA ASN A 216 -16.55 27.36 10.23
C ASN A 216 -15.33 28.18 9.81
N ASP A 217 -14.11 27.69 10.09
CA ASP A 217 -12.85 28.32 9.71
C ASP A 217 -12.43 28.08 8.25
N GLN A 218 -13.05 27.12 7.57
CA GLN A 218 -12.79 26.73 6.18
C GLN A 218 -13.83 27.28 5.20
N VAL A 219 -14.81 28.05 5.67
CA VAL A 219 -15.80 28.71 4.80
C VAL A 219 -15.08 29.72 3.89
N PRO A 220 -15.20 29.59 2.54
CA PRO A 220 -14.61 30.55 1.61
C PRO A 220 -15.02 31.99 1.90
N ALA A 221 -14.08 32.93 1.80
CA ALA A 221 -14.32 34.34 2.13
C ALA A 221 -15.50 34.95 1.36
N SER A 222 -15.68 34.56 0.09
CA SER A 222 -16.79 34.98 -0.76
C SER A 222 -18.16 34.48 -0.30
N TRP A 223 -18.21 33.42 0.52
CA TRP A 223 -19.47 32.82 1.00
C TRP A 223 -19.87 33.32 2.38
N LYS A 224 -18.89 33.74 3.19
CA LYS A 224 -19.10 34.19 4.58
C LYS A 224 -20.28 35.16 4.75
N PRO A 225 -20.48 36.19 3.91
CA PRO A 225 -21.61 37.11 4.06
C PRO A 225 -22.98 36.45 3.92
N PHE A 226 -23.07 35.35 3.16
CA PHE A 226 -24.34 34.68 2.85
C PHE A 226 -24.67 33.55 3.83
N VAL A 227 -23.66 32.94 4.47
CA VAL A 227 -23.85 31.76 5.32
C VAL A 227 -23.81 32.05 6.82
N LYS A 228 -23.20 33.17 7.25
CA LYS A 228 -23.03 33.51 8.67
C LYS A 228 -24.35 33.44 9.44
N ASP A 229 -25.37 34.14 8.94
CA ASP A 229 -26.68 34.28 9.59
C ASP A 229 -27.76 33.40 8.93
N LEU A 230 -27.35 32.36 8.19
CA LEU A 230 -28.28 31.45 7.54
C LEU A 230 -28.87 30.46 8.56
N ASP A 231 -30.18 30.28 8.53
CA ASP A 231 -30.88 29.29 9.37
C ASP A 231 -31.01 27.93 8.68
N PRO A 232 -31.07 26.82 9.43
CA PRO A 232 -31.38 25.50 8.89
C PRO A 232 -32.63 25.52 8.00
N GLY A 233 -32.55 24.85 6.84
CA GLY A 233 -33.56 24.81 5.80
C GLY A 233 -33.56 26.01 4.83
N LYS A 234 -32.90 27.13 5.17
CA LYS A 234 -32.81 28.30 4.30
C LYS A 234 -31.70 28.14 3.27
N ALA A 235 -31.88 28.82 2.13
CA ALA A 235 -30.92 28.82 1.03
C ALA A 235 -30.29 30.20 0.89
N THR A 236 -29.01 30.26 0.53
CA THR A 236 -28.34 31.51 0.19
C THR A 236 -28.94 32.11 -1.09
N PRO A 237 -28.71 33.41 -1.36
CA PRO A 237 -28.75 33.91 -2.73
C PRO A 237 -27.84 33.09 -3.64
N VAL A 238 -28.05 33.21 -4.96
CA VAL A 238 -27.15 32.60 -5.93
C VAL A 238 -25.80 33.34 -5.90
N ILE A 239 -24.75 32.59 -5.58
CA ILE A 239 -23.38 33.09 -5.46
C ILE A 239 -22.65 32.81 -6.78
N ASN A 240 -22.01 33.82 -7.35
CA ASN A 240 -21.19 33.67 -8.54
C ASN A 240 -19.82 33.08 -8.18
N GLN A 241 -19.40 32.05 -8.90
CA GLN A 241 -18.12 31.38 -8.74
C GLN A 241 -17.47 31.17 -10.11
N GLN A 242 -16.73 32.18 -10.56
CA GLN A 242 -16.06 32.21 -11.87
C GLN A 242 -17.05 31.93 -13.03
N LYS A 243 -17.00 30.74 -13.64
CA LYS A 243 -17.83 30.32 -14.78
C LYS A 243 -19.14 29.63 -14.36
N GLU A 244 -19.34 29.44 -13.06
CA GLU A 244 -20.48 28.71 -12.51
C GLU A 244 -21.16 29.53 -11.42
N VAL A 245 -22.36 29.11 -11.06
CA VAL A 245 -23.14 29.68 -9.98
C VAL A 245 -23.54 28.59 -9.00
N ILE A 246 -23.62 28.96 -7.72
CA ILE A 246 -23.98 28.03 -6.65
C ILE A 246 -25.07 28.62 -5.76
N CYS A 247 -25.83 27.73 -5.12
CA CYS A 247 -26.71 28.04 -4.00
C CYS A 247 -26.49 27.01 -2.90
N LEU A 248 -26.35 27.47 -1.67
CA LEU A 248 -26.14 26.61 -0.51
C LEU A 248 -27.41 26.58 0.33
N ILE A 249 -27.92 25.40 0.62
CA ILE A 249 -29.06 25.19 1.53
C ILE A 249 -28.48 24.65 2.83
N LEU A 250 -28.67 25.38 3.94
CA LEU A 250 -28.19 24.92 5.23
C LEU A 250 -29.04 23.74 5.69
N LYS A 251 -28.44 22.58 6.01
CA LYS A 251 -29.16 21.46 6.63
C LYS A 251 -29.09 21.55 8.15
N GLU A 252 -27.88 21.68 8.68
CA GLU A 252 -27.61 21.72 10.11
C GLU A 252 -26.33 22.49 10.41
N LYS A 253 -26.27 23.09 11.60
CA LYS A 253 -25.06 23.63 12.21
C LYS A 253 -24.69 22.69 13.37
N LYS A 254 -23.44 22.27 13.46
CA LYS A 254 -22.93 21.55 14.64
C LYS A 254 -21.87 22.38 15.32
N GLU A 255 -22.01 22.51 16.63
CA GLU A 255 -20.98 23.09 17.46
C GLU A 255 -19.76 22.19 17.54
N ALA A 256 -18.65 22.80 17.92
CA ALA A 256 -17.44 22.05 18.23
C ALA A 256 -17.75 21.06 19.34
N THR A 257 -17.35 19.82 19.15
CA THR A 257 -17.58 18.77 20.14
C THR A 257 -16.43 17.79 20.13
N LEU A 258 -16.19 17.20 21.30
CA LEU A 258 -15.25 16.10 21.45
C LEU A 258 -16.08 14.82 21.44
N LEU A 259 -15.78 13.90 20.54
CA LEU A 259 -16.44 12.59 20.53
C LEU A 259 -16.22 11.92 21.87
N THR A 260 -17.28 11.36 22.46
CA THR A 260 -17.15 10.57 23.68
C THR A 260 -16.33 9.30 23.42
N PRO A 261 -15.77 8.64 24.47
CA PRO A 261 -15.03 7.40 24.30
C PRO A 261 -15.81 6.33 23.49
N LEU A 262 -17.11 6.21 23.73
CA LEU A 262 -17.97 5.26 23.01
C LEU A 262 -18.10 5.59 21.52
N GLN A 263 -18.19 6.88 21.16
CA GLN A 263 -18.28 7.33 19.78
C GLN A 263 -16.92 7.22 19.06
N ALA A 264 -15.82 7.45 19.78
CA ALA A 264 -14.47 7.35 19.26
C ALA A 264 -13.99 5.89 19.11
N TYR A 265 -14.58 4.94 19.85
CA TYR A 265 -14.10 3.55 19.94
C TYR A 265 -13.83 2.88 18.59
N PRO A 266 -14.70 2.97 17.55
CA PRO A 266 -14.41 2.33 16.26
C PRO A 266 -13.15 2.89 15.56
N MET A 267 -12.89 4.19 15.71
CA MET A 267 -11.68 4.82 15.18
C MET A 267 -10.45 4.41 15.99
N VAL A 268 -10.56 4.39 17.31
CA VAL A 268 -9.50 3.92 18.21
C VAL A 268 -9.14 2.47 17.89
N GLU A 269 -10.14 1.59 17.79
CA GLU A 269 -9.96 0.17 17.48
C GLU A 269 -9.25 0.00 16.14
N LYS A 270 -9.66 0.73 15.10
CA LYS A 270 -9.00 0.69 13.79
C LYS A 270 -7.53 1.08 13.88
N VAL A 271 -7.20 2.20 14.52
CA VAL A 271 -5.81 2.67 14.63
C VAL A 271 -4.95 1.70 15.44
N LEU A 272 -5.48 1.19 16.56
CA LEU A 272 -4.78 0.19 17.37
C LEU A 272 -4.59 -1.12 16.62
N LEU A 273 -5.59 -1.56 15.85
CA LEU A 273 -5.51 -2.75 15.03
C LEU A 273 -4.42 -2.62 13.96
N GLU A 274 -4.41 -1.52 13.20
CA GLU A 274 -3.42 -1.25 12.16
C GLU A 274 -2.00 -1.21 12.75
N ARG A 275 -1.82 -0.54 13.89
CA ARG A 275 -0.54 -0.50 14.61
C ARG A 275 -0.08 -1.90 15.03
N LYS A 276 -0.97 -2.67 15.67
CA LYS A 276 -0.63 -4.02 16.15
C LYS A 276 -0.37 -4.99 15.00
N LEU A 277 -1.08 -4.88 13.88
CA LEU A 277 -0.82 -5.66 12.67
C LEU A 277 0.59 -5.39 12.15
N LYS A 278 0.97 -4.12 12.07
CA LYS A 278 2.33 -3.72 11.69
C LYS A 278 3.38 -4.29 12.65
N ASP A 279 3.22 -4.11 13.96
CA ASP A 279 4.17 -4.60 14.96
C ASP A 279 4.31 -6.14 14.91
N LYS A 280 3.18 -6.85 14.74
CA LYS A 280 3.16 -8.31 14.60
C LYS A 280 3.84 -8.78 13.31
N PHE A 281 3.58 -8.10 12.20
CA PHE A 281 4.24 -8.36 10.93
C PHE A 281 5.75 -8.17 11.02
N GLU A 282 6.21 -7.05 11.58
CA GLU A 282 7.64 -6.75 11.74
C GLU A 282 8.33 -7.78 12.64
N LEU A 283 7.71 -8.17 13.75
CA LEU A 283 8.22 -9.21 14.64
C LEU A 283 8.29 -10.57 13.94
N TRP A 284 7.22 -10.96 13.23
CA TRP A 284 7.19 -12.19 12.45
C TRP A 284 8.30 -12.18 11.40
N LEU A 285 8.42 -11.11 10.63
CA LEU A 285 9.41 -11.00 9.55
C LEU A 285 10.82 -11.08 10.11
N LYS A 286 11.12 -10.37 11.21
CA LYS A 286 12.42 -10.47 11.90
C LYS A 286 12.75 -11.90 12.28
N ASN A 287 11.80 -12.61 12.90
CA ASN A 287 11.98 -14.01 13.29
C ASN A 287 12.13 -14.92 12.06
N LYS A 288 11.35 -14.70 10.99
CA LYS A 288 11.45 -15.49 9.77
C LYS A 288 12.78 -15.30 9.07
N LEU A 289 13.28 -14.07 8.98
CA LEU A 289 14.59 -13.76 8.39
C LEU A 289 15.74 -14.44 9.14
N GLN A 290 15.68 -14.51 10.48
CA GLN A 290 16.70 -15.20 11.28
C GLN A 290 16.71 -16.72 11.09
N ASN A 291 15.56 -17.30 10.78
CA ASN A 291 15.39 -18.75 10.64
C ASN A 291 15.34 -19.22 9.17
N SER A 292 15.54 -18.32 8.22
CA SER A 292 15.51 -18.62 6.79
C SER A 292 16.91 -18.54 6.18
N THR A 293 17.17 -19.39 5.19
CA THR A 293 18.39 -19.31 4.38
C THR A 293 18.12 -18.43 3.17
N ILE A 294 18.62 -17.19 3.21
CA ILE A 294 18.51 -16.23 2.11
C ILE A 294 19.89 -16.02 1.51
N LYS A 295 20.03 -16.28 0.22
CA LYS A 295 21.26 -16.04 -0.55
C LYS A 295 20.96 -15.01 -1.63
N ILE A 296 21.74 -13.94 -1.71
CA ILE A 296 21.59 -12.87 -2.71
C ILE A 296 22.87 -12.83 -3.53
N SER A 297 22.77 -12.60 -4.85
CA SER A 297 23.94 -12.46 -5.71
C SER A 297 24.75 -11.21 -5.32
N LYS A 298 26.07 -11.27 -5.52
CA LYS A 298 26.99 -10.25 -5.01
C LYS A 298 26.78 -8.88 -5.66
N GLU A 299 26.26 -8.88 -6.88
CA GLU A 299 26.03 -7.71 -7.73
C GLU A 299 24.92 -6.81 -7.19
N LEU A 300 24.02 -7.36 -6.37
CA LEU A 300 22.89 -6.65 -5.74
C LEU A 300 23.14 -6.29 -4.28
N LEU A 301 24.30 -6.66 -3.71
CA LEU A 301 24.67 -6.25 -2.37
C LEU A 301 25.11 -4.78 -2.39
N PRO A 302 24.72 -3.96 -1.39
CA PRO A 302 25.22 -2.60 -1.30
C PRO A 302 26.74 -2.60 -1.18
N GLU A 303 27.41 -1.71 -1.90
CA GLU A 303 28.86 -1.50 -1.76
C GLU A 303 29.15 -1.10 -0.32
N VAL A 304 29.66 -2.04 0.48
CA VAL A 304 30.19 -1.73 1.80
C VAL A 304 31.36 -0.77 1.58
N LYS A 305 31.16 0.51 1.92
CA LYS A 305 32.25 1.48 1.98
C LYS A 305 33.33 0.92 2.91
N LYS A 306 34.41 0.38 2.33
CA LYS A 306 35.69 0.16 3.02
C LYS A 306 36.26 1.52 3.39
N ASN A 307 35.75 2.13 4.45
CA ASN A 307 36.35 3.29 5.09
C ASN A 307 36.13 3.17 6.60
N ALA A 308 36.84 2.21 7.21
CA ALA A 308 37.29 2.20 8.60
C ALA A 308 37.95 0.85 8.89
N LEU A 309 39.17 0.64 8.37
CA LEU A 309 40.07 -0.38 8.90
C LEU A 309 41.49 0.22 8.90
N GLU A 310 41.79 0.97 9.96
CA GLU A 310 43.14 0.94 10.54
C GLU A 310 43.24 -0.29 11.47
N PRO A 311 44.46 -0.83 11.69
CA PRO A 311 44.67 -2.27 11.80
C PRO A 311 44.67 -2.82 13.23
N GLU A 312 44.42 -4.13 13.27
CA GLU A 312 44.81 -5.12 14.27
C GLU A 312 44.28 -5.01 15.71
N LYS A 313 43.35 -5.92 16.04
CA LYS A 313 43.53 -6.83 17.17
C LYS A 313 43.10 -8.24 16.80
N LYS A 314 44.09 -9.14 16.76
CA LYS A 314 43.95 -10.60 16.61
C LYS A 314 42.97 -11.15 17.64
N VAL A 315 41.95 -11.91 17.21
CA VAL A 315 41.44 -13.07 17.96
C VAL A 315 41.12 -14.18 16.97
N ASN A 316 41.77 -15.32 17.18
CA ASN A 316 41.61 -16.59 16.49
C ASN A 316 40.15 -17.10 16.55
N ALA A 317 39.65 -17.64 15.44
CA ALA A 317 38.83 -18.86 15.45
C ALA A 317 38.83 -19.48 14.04
N GLN A 318 39.13 -20.78 14.01
CA GLN A 318 39.38 -21.59 12.82
C GLN A 318 38.10 -21.93 12.07
N VAL A 319 38.24 -22.04 10.75
CA VAL A 319 37.27 -22.60 9.81
C VAL A 319 37.42 -24.13 9.83
N ASN A 320 36.32 -24.84 10.07
CA ASN A 320 36.04 -26.14 9.45
C ASN A 320 34.96 -25.92 8.40
#